data_AF-A3TXZ3-F1
#
_entry.id   AF-A3TXZ3-F1
#
_cell.length_a   1.000
_cell.length_b   1.000
_cell.length_c   1.000
_cell.angle_alpha   90.00
_cell.angle_beta   90.00
_cell.angle_gamma   90.00
#
_symmetry.space_group_name_H-M   'P 1'
#
loop_
_entity.id
_entity.type
_entity.pdbx_description
1 polymer ?
#
loop_
_entity_poly.entity_id
_entity_poly.type
_entity_poly.pdbx_seq_one_letter_code
_entity_poly.pdbx_strand_id
1 'polypeptide(L)'
;MALSRLGAVGIPVIMIRGNHDGLLDHARYGPLGENVILLDKERPSVDIGGMSFHGLSHGGQPETRSFLPRYPAPVPGRINVGVMHCSPDGASGHDPYAPCSVSELLGHGYDYWALGHIHKRQEWRVDGALAVMAGIPQGRHIREANGGSVTLVEIDGLGARAKAIPVELVAFREVELPMPADEAQDTQADRVREALAAARAGDVPTVLRVALSGPGAQAFSARSGEAAGFLGVLAEDIEGLHLDRVMVRAGQLPNAPALVGDLAAAMREEAKNPGFRDEAERMLTDLRDVLPGELREVLDPAELDALIEEGLAAVTARLTQAERT
;
A
#
# COMPACT_ATOMS: atom_id res chain seq x y z
N MET A 1 20.72 -18.68 11.91
CA MET A 1 19.42 -18.19 11.40
C MET A 1 18.73 -17.35 12.47
N ALA A 2 17.77 -16.48 12.11
CA ALA A 2 17.11 -15.56 13.06
C ALA A 2 16.43 -16.29 14.24
N LEU A 3 15.72 -17.40 13.98
CA LEU A 3 15.09 -18.21 15.03
C LEU A 3 16.10 -18.82 16.02
N SER A 4 17.31 -19.17 15.55
CA SER A 4 18.38 -19.68 16.40
C SER A 4 18.89 -18.62 17.39
N ARG A 5 18.86 -17.32 17.02
CA ARG A 5 19.24 -16.23 17.93
C ARG A 5 18.29 -16.12 19.12
N LEU A 6 16.99 -16.36 18.90
CA LEU A 6 15.99 -16.42 19.96
C LEU A 6 16.24 -17.62 20.88
N GLY A 7 16.55 -18.78 20.30
CA GLY A 7 16.89 -19.99 21.06
C GLY A 7 18.13 -19.82 21.94
N ALA A 8 19.17 -19.15 21.42
CA ALA A 8 20.41 -18.89 22.15
C ALA A 8 20.22 -18.04 23.42
N VAL A 9 19.14 -17.26 23.51
CA VAL A 9 18.77 -16.46 24.69
C VAL A 9 17.56 -17.03 25.44
N GLY A 10 17.15 -18.26 25.13
CA GLY A 10 16.07 -18.95 25.84
C GLY A 10 14.66 -18.47 25.51
N ILE A 11 14.44 -17.81 24.38
CA ILE A 11 13.11 -17.34 23.96
C ILE A 11 12.42 -18.43 23.11
N PRO A 12 11.29 -19.00 23.58
CA PRO A 12 10.52 -19.98 22.80
C PRO A 12 9.77 -19.30 21.66
N VAL A 13 9.61 -20.02 20.55
CA VAL A 13 8.85 -19.57 19.38
C VAL A 13 7.68 -20.50 19.16
N ILE A 14 6.47 -19.97 19.22
CA ILE A 14 5.26 -20.70 18.82
C ILE A 14 4.97 -20.39 17.36
N MET A 15 4.76 -21.43 16.56
CA MET A 15 4.54 -21.31 15.12
C MET A 15 3.37 -22.17 14.67
N ILE A 16 2.63 -21.67 13.69
CA ILE A 16 1.69 -22.45 12.87
C ILE A 16 2.06 -22.25 11.40
N ARG A 17 1.66 -23.19 10.55
CA ARG A 17 1.79 -23.04 9.09
C ARG A 17 0.62 -22.26 8.51
N GLY A 18 0.92 -21.26 7.71
CA GLY A 18 -0.06 -20.60 6.84
C GLY A 18 -0.38 -21.42 5.59
N ASN A 19 -1.20 -20.84 4.72
CA ASN A 19 -1.58 -21.44 3.44
C ASN A 19 -0.38 -21.69 2.51
N HIS A 20 0.53 -20.73 2.44
CA HIS A 20 1.74 -20.82 1.60
C HIS A 20 2.76 -21.82 2.16
N ASP A 21 2.81 -21.99 3.49
CA ASP A 21 3.74 -22.90 4.15
C ASP A 21 3.30 -24.36 4.07
N GLY A 22 1.99 -24.63 3.99
CA GLY A 22 1.45 -25.99 3.89
C GLY A 22 1.92 -26.75 2.64
N LEU A 23 2.42 -26.03 1.62
CA LEU A 23 3.00 -26.59 0.40
C LEU A 23 4.52 -26.76 0.47
N LEU A 24 5.17 -26.24 1.51
CA LEU A 24 6.62 -26.29 1.67
C LEU A 24 7.03 -27.60 2.37
N ASP A 25 7.95 -28.34 1.74
CA ASP A 25 8.65 -29.43 2.42
C ASP A 25 9.75 -28.84 3.34
N HIS A 26 9.43 -28.69 4.62
CA HIS A 26 10.38 -28.17 5.61
C HIS A 26 11.58 -29.11 5.84
N ALA A 27 11.48 -30.39 5.48
CA ALA A 27 12.64 -31.29 5.57
C ALA A 27 13.78 -30.81 4.66
N ARG A 28 13.45 -30.09 3.58
CA ARG A 28 14.41 -29.48 2.66
C ARG A 28 15.17 -28.29 3.25
N TYR A 29 14.64 -27.65 4.30
CA TYR A 29 15.23 -26.48 4.95
C TYR A 29 15.92 -26.79 6.28
N GLY A 30 16.00 -28.08 6.65
CA GLY A 30 16.58 -28.53 7.90
C GLY A 30 15.66 -28.29 9.11
N PRO A 31 16.06 -28.74 10.32
CA PRO A 31 15.27 -28.54 11.52
C PRO A 31 15.14 -27.05 11.89
N LEU A 32 13.95 -26.62 12.28
CA LEU A 32 13.65 -25.23 12.67
C LEU A 32 14.39 -24.76 13.94
N GLY A 33 14.91 -25.70 14.73
CA GLY A 33 15.57 -25.48 16.02
C GLY A 33 14.70 -25.98 17.18
N GLU A 34 15.35 -26.37 18.28
CA GLU A 34 14.67 -26.96 19.45
C GLU A 34 13.76 -25.97 20.20
N ASN A 35 14.00 -24.67 20.04
CA ASN A 35 13.19 -23.61 20.66
C ASN A 35 11.90 -23.30 19.88
N VAL A 36 11.70 -23.89 18.71
CA VAL A 36 10.52 -23.69 17.88
C VAL A 36 9.52 -24.81 18.16
N ILE A 37 8.33 -24.43 18.63
CA ILE A 37 7.22 -25.32 18.86
C ILE A 37 6.20 -25.08 17.76
N LEU A 38 6.17 -26.00 16.81
CA LEU A 38 5.17 -26.03 15.76
C LEU A 38 3.88 -26.65 16.31
N LEU A 39 2.76 -25.93 16.22
CA LEU A 39 1.43 -26.41 16.58
C LEU A 39 0.67 -26.87 15.33
N ASP A 40 0.01 -28.02 15.43
CA ASP A 40 -0.78 -28.63 14.36
C ASP A 40 -1.95 -29.43 14.93
N LYS A 41 -2.64 -30.23 14.10
CA LYS A 41 -3.80 -31.00 14.55
C LYS A 41 -3.41 -32.13 15.51
N GLU A 42 -2.18 -32.63 15.45
CA GLU A 42 -1.65 -33.67 16.34
C GLU A 42 -1.19 -33.08 17.69
N ARG A 43 -0.64 -31.86 17.67
CA ARG A 43 -0.22 -31.11 18.84
C ARG A 43 -0.79 -29.67 18.79
N PRO A 44 -2.08 -29.48 19.11
CA PRO A 44 -2.75 -28.19 18.94
C PRO A 44 -2.47 -27.20 20.07
N SER A 45 -1.82 -27.65 21.15
CA SER A 45 -1.56 -26.83 22.34
C SER A 45 -0.16 -27.03 22.90
N VAL A 46 0.38 -25.98 23.50
CA VAL A 46 1.55 -26.06 24.38
C VAL A 46 1.44 -25.09 25.54
N ASP A 47 1.92 -25.53 26.70
CA ASP A 47 1.92 -24.77 27.93
C ASP A 47 3.30 -24.21 28.22
N ILE A 48 3.39 -22.89 28.43
CA ILE A 48 4.63 -22.19 28.77
C ILE A 48 4.34 -21.21 29.91
N GLY A 49 4.99 -21.41 31.06
CA GLY A 49 4.77 -20.59 32.25
C GLY A 49 3.31 -20.62 32.71
N GLY A 50 2.65 -19.45 32.79
CA GLY A 50 1.23 -19.32 33.12
C GLY A 50 0.28 -19.30 31.91
N MET A 51 0.77 -19.57 30.70
CA MET A 51 0.04 -19.41 29.45
C MET A 51 -0.14 -20.74 28.69
N SER A 52 -1.31 -20.94 28.09
CA SER A 52 -1.59 -21.99 27.09
C SER A 52 -1.67 -21.35 25.72
N PHE A 53 -0.87 -21.84 24.78
CA PHE A 53 -0.89 -21.43 23.38
C PHE A 53 -1.60 -22.50 22.57
N HIS A 54 -2.54 -22.08 21.74
CA HIS A 54 -3.37 -22.96 20.91
C HIS A 54 -3.25 -22.57 19.45
N GLY A 55 -3.04 -23.52 18.56
CA GLY A 55 -2.86 -23.24 17.14
C GLY A 55 -3.06 -24.46 16.27
N LEU A 56 -3.57 -24.22 15.06
CA LEU A 56 -3.75 -25.26 14.05
C LEU A 56 -3.04 -24.84 12.76
N SER A 57 -2.08 -25.66 12.32
CA SER A 57 -1.39 -25.51 11.04
C SER A 57 -2.26 -25.90 9.85
N HIS A 58 -2.10 -25.19 8.74
CA HIS A 58 -2.73 -25.55 7.47
C HIS A 58 -1.99 -26.69 6.75
N GLY A 59 -2.76 -27.57 6.11
CA GLY A 59 -2.28 -28.70 5.31
C GLY A 59 -2.06 -28.39 3.83
N GLY A 60 -2.04 -27.12 3.42
CA GLY A 60 -1.72 -26.68 2.05
C GLY A 60 -2.88 -26.65 1.05
N GLN A 61 -4.04 -27.22 1.36
CA GLN A 61 -5.25 -27.09 0.53
C GLN A 61 -6.05 -25.82 0.89
N PRO A 62 -6.74 -25.19 -0.07
CA PRO A 62 -7.74 -24.16 0.23
C PRO A 62 -8.79 -24.71 1.19
N GLU A 63 -8.90 -24.09 2.38
CA GLU A 63 -9.94 -24.44 3.34
C GLU A 63 -11.03 -23.36 3.33
N THR A 64 -12.24 -23.77 2.98
CA THR A 64 -13.40 -22.88 2.89
C THR A 64 -14.24 -22.87 4.17
N ARG A 65 -13.87 -23.68 5.17
CA ARG A 65 -14.56 -23.80 6.46
C ARG A 65 -13.77 -23.15 7.58
N SER A 66 -14.47 -22.65 8.59
CA SER A 66 -13.84 -22.16 9.82
C SER A 66 -13.10 -23.28 10.55
N PHE A 67 -11.89 -22.98 11.01
CA PHE A 67 -11.14 -23.83 11.93
C PHE A 67 -11.53 -23.63 13.39
N LEU A 68 -12.22 -22.54 13.72
CA LEU A 68 -12.53 -22.18 15.09
C LEU A 68 -13.19 -23.33 15.89
N PRO A 69 -14.16 -24.10 15.35
CA PRO A 69 -14.75 -25.23 16.08
C PRO A 69 -13.79 -26.37 16.43
N ARG A 70 -12.60 -26.40 15.83
CA ARG A 70 -11.55 -27.40 16.10
C ARG A 70 -10.52 -26.91 17.12
N TYR A 71 -10.57 -25.63 17.53
CA TYR A 71 -9.66 -25.14 18.55
C TYR A 71 -9.98 -25.77 19.92
N PRO A 72 -8.95 -26.10 20.72
CA PRO A 72 -9.15 -26.63 22.07
C PRO A 72 -9.95 -25.68 22.96
N ALA A 73 -10.74 -26.22 23.90
CA ALA A 73 -11.37 -25.39 24.92
C ALA A 73 -10.31 -24.64 25.76
N PRO A 74 -10.61 -23.42 26.25
CA PRO A 74 -9.69 -22.67 27.11
C PRO A 74 -9.34 -23.47 28.37
N VAL A 75 -8.06 -23.45 28.74
CA VAL A 75 -7.55 -24.07 29.96
C VAL A 75 -7.87 -23.18 31.16
N PRO A 76 -8.68 -23.64 32.14
CA PRO A 76 -9.05 -22.83 33.29
C PRO A 76 -7.84 -22.39 34.12
N GLY A 77 -7.85 -21.14 34.60
CA GLY A 77 -6.79 -20.59 35.46
C GLY A 77 -5.49 -20.24 34.74
N ARG A 78 -5.47 -20.26 33.40
CA ARG A 78 -4.32 -19.88 32.57
C ARG A 78 -4.74 -18.78 31.59
N ILE A 79 -3.74 -18.04 31.09
CA ILE A 79 -3.94 -17.13 29.97
C ILE A 79 -3.94 -17.96 28.70
N ASN A 80 -5.02 -17.90 27.92
CA ASN A 80 -5.21 -18.66 26.70
C ASN A 80 -4.95 -17.77 25.48
N VAL A 81 -3.98 -18.17 24.66
CA VAL A 81 -3.57 -17.46 23.46
C VAL A 81 -3.84 -18.33 22.24
N GLY A 82 -4.74 -17.89 21.37
CA GLY A 82 -4.97 -18.52 20.08
C GLY A 82 -4.03 -17.95 19.01
N VAL A 83 -3.49 -18.82 18.16
CA VAL A 83 -2.68 -18.45 16.99
C VAL A 83 -3.36 -19.02 15.77
N MET A 84 -3.86 -18.17 14.87
CA MET A 84 -4.67 -18.60 13.72
C MET A 84 -4.28 -17.87 12.43
N HIS A 85 -4.29 -18.59 11.32
CA HIS A 85 -4.10 -18.03 9.97
C HIS A 85 -5.43 -18.09 9.22
N CYS A 86 -6.14 -16.96 9.11
CA CYS A 86 -7.53 -16.92 8.65
C CYS A 86 -7.93 -15.58 8.02
N SER A 87 -9.08 -15.56 7.35
CA SER A 87 -9.77 -14.35 6.86
C SER A 87 -10.97 -14.01 7.75
N PRO A 88 -10.86 -13.04 8.68
CA PRO A 88 -11.99 -12.61 9.50
C PRO A 88 -13.12 -12.00 8.66
N ASP A 89 -14.36 -12.35 8.98
CA ASP A 89 -15.61 -11.88 8.36
C ASP A 89 -15.64 -11.91 6.81
N GLY A 90 -14.84 -12.80 6.20
CA GLY A 90 -14.78 -12.94 4.74
C GLY A 90 -14.29 -11.68 4.03
N ALA A 91 -13.31 -10.97 4.60
CA ALA A 91 -12.74 -9.71 4.10
C ALA A 91 -12.77 -9.58 2.56
N SER A 92 -13.55 -8.62 2.06
CA SER A 92 -13.77 -8.41 0.64
C SER A 92 -12.47 -8.10 -0.10
N GLY A 93 -12.22 -8.82 -1.20
CA GLY A 93 -10.99 -8.68 -2.00
C GLY A 93 -9.85 -9.62 -1.62
N HIS A 94 -10.06 -10.53 -0.67
CA HIS A 94 -9.13 -11.62 -0.35
C HIS A 94 -9.80 -12.98 -0.62
N ASP A 95 -8.99 -14.00 -0.91
CA ASP A 95 -9.50 -15.37 -1.01
C ASP A 95 -10.11 -15.76 0.35
N PRO A 96 -11.37 -16.24 0.41
CA PRO A 96 -11.96 -16.72 1.64
C PRO A 96 -11.18 -17.95 2.12
N TYR A 97 -10.33 -17.74 3.12
CA TYR A 97 -9.40 -18.76 3.62
C TYR A 97 -9.60 -18.96 5.12
N ALA A 98 -10.02 -20.17 5.50
CA ALA A 98 -10.44 -20.52 6.86
C ALA A 98 -11.29 -19.41 7.50
N PRO A 99 -12.41 -18.99 6.87
CA PRO A 99 -13.16 -17.82 7.29
C PRO A 99 -13.61 -17.98 8.75
N CYS A 100 -13.46 -16.93 9.55
CA CYS A 100 -13.92 -16.92 10.93
C CYS A 100 -14.73 -15.67 11.22
N SER A 101 -15.78 -15.79 12.02
CA SER A 101 -16.46 -14.62 12.56
C SER A 101 -15.60 -14.00 13.65
N VAL A 102 -15.39 -12.68 13.59
CA VAL A 102 -14.69 -11.96 14.67
C VAL A 102 -15.44 -12.10 16.00
N SER A 103 -16.78 -12.11 15.97
CA SER A 103 -17.58 -12.26 17.19
C SER A 103 -17.43 -13.66 17.81
N GLU A 104 -17.34 -14.70 16.97
CA GLU A 104 -17.10 -16.07 17.45
C GLU A 104 -15.69 -16.22 18.03
N LEU A 105 -14.67 -15.61 17.39
CA LEU A 105 -13.30 -15.61 17.91
C LEU A 105 -13.23 -14.99 19.31
N LEU A 106 -13.79 -13.79 19.47
CA LEU A 106 -13.77 -13.08 20.75
C LEU A 106 -14.67 -13.77 21.79
N GLY A 107 -15.72 -14.46 21.36
CA GLY A 107 -16.60 -15.28 22.21
C GLY A 107 -16.04 -16.65 22.58
N HIS A 108 -14.93 -17.10 21.99
CA HIS A 108 -14.36 -18.42 22.22
C HIS A 108 -13.82 -18.61 23.65
N GLY A 109 -13.55 -17.52 24.36
CA GLY A 109 -13.05 -17.53 25.74
C GLY A 109 -11.52 -17.55 25.87
N TYR A 110 -10.80 -17.18 24.80
CA TYR A 110 -9.36 -16.91 24.87
C TYR A 110 -9.11 -15.43 25.21
N ASP A 111 -8.02 -15.16 25.93
CA ASP A 111 -7.62 -13.80 26.31
C ASP A 111 -7.07 -13.02 25.11
N TYR A 112 -6.36 -13.71 24.21
CA TYR A 112 -5.74 -13.09 23.04
C TYR A 112 -5.72 -14.00 21.81
N TRP A 113 -5.96 -13.42 20.63
CA TRP A 113 -5.82 -14.05 19.33
C TRP A 113 -4.74 -13.35 18.49
N ALA A 114 -3.66 -14.07 18.19
CA ALA A 114 -2.65 -13.71 17.21
C ALA A 114 -3.08 -14.20 15.82
N LEU A 115 -3.57 -13.29 14.98
CA LEU A 115 -4.06 -13.61 13.64
C LEU A 115 -3.03 -13.26 12.56
N GLY A 116 -3.00 -14.08 11.52
CA GLY A 116 -2.24 -13.86 10.28
C GLY A 116 -3.07 -14.17 9.04
N HIS A 117 -2.52 -13.89 7.85
CA HIS A 117 -3.06 -14.04 6.48
C HIS A 117 -3.28 -12.67 5.79
N ILE A 118 -3.99 -11.75 6.43
CA ILE A 118 -4.29 -10.44 5.84
C ILE A 118 -3.12 -9.47 6.09
N HIS A 119 -2.64 -8.81 5.04
CA HIS A 119 -1.48 -7.92 5.12
C HIS A 119 -1.77 -6.55 5.74
N LYS A 120 -3.05 -6.18 5.81
CA LYS A 120 -3.51 -4.97 6.51
C LYS A 120 -3.72 -5.27 7.99
N ARG A 121 -3.03 -4.51 8.85
CA ARG A 121 -3.22 -4.58 10.31
C ARG A 121 -4.66 -4.26 10.68
N GLN A 122 -5.23 -5.07 11.57
CA GLN A 122 -6.57 -4.88 12.13
C GLN A 122 -6.59 -5.35 13.59
N GLU A 123 -7.44 -4.75 14.41
CA GLU A 123 -7.56 -5.04 15.83
C GLU A 123 -9.02 -5.02 16.26
N TRP A 124 -9.43 -6.00 17.07
CA TRP A 124 -10.79 -6.15 17.57
C TRP A 124 -10.78 -6.48 19.06
N ARG A 125 -11.72 -5.90 19.82
CA ARG A 125 -11.82 -6.08 21.27
C ARG A 125 -13.28 -6.15 21.72
N VAL A 126 -13.59 -7.15 22.54
CA VAL A 126 -14.89 -7.32 23.22
C VAL A 126 -14.63 -7.94 24.59
N ASP A 127 -15.22 -7.38 25.65
CA ASP A 127 -15.24 -7.93 27.02
C ASP A 127 -13.88 -8.43 27.56
N GLY A 128 -12.80 -7.73 27.22
CA GLY A 128 -11.43 -8.05 27.65
C GLY A 128 -10.66 -8.99 26.72
N ALA A 129 -11.33 -9.71 25.82
CA ALA A 129 -10.69 -10.49 24.76
C ALA A 129 -10.17 -9.56 23.66
N LEU A 130 -8.98 -9.87 23.14
CA LEU A 130 -8.31 -9.09 22.10
C LEU A 130 -7.93 -9.98 20.91
N ALA A 131 -8.25 -9.58 19.70
CA ALA A 131 -7.77 -10.22 18.48
C ALA A 131 -6.99 -9.20 17.63
N VAL A 132 -5.82 -9.60 17.14
CA VAL A 132 -4.99 -8.74 16.29
C VAL A 132 -4.55 -9.49 15.05
N MET A 133 -4.94 -8.96 13.89
CA MET A 133 -4.30 -9.24 12.62
C MET A 133 -3.04 -8.38 12.52
N ALA A 134 -1.87 -8.99 12.64
CA ALA A 134 -0.61 -8.24 12.73
C ALA A 134 -0.28 -7.46 11.44
N GLY A 135 -0.77 -7.93 10.29
CA GLY A 135 -0.41 -7.40 8.98
C GLY A 135 0.93 -7.92 8.47
N ILE A 136 1.42 -7.31 7.40
CA ILE A 136 2.73 -7.66 6.82
C ILE A 136 3.86 -6.83 7.47
N PRO A 137 4.99 -7.45 7.87
CA PRO A 137 6.11 -6.72 8.49
C PRO A 137 6.91 -5.87 7.50
N GLN A 138 6.85 -6.15 6.20
CA GLN A 138 7.46 -5.35 5.15
C GLN A 138 6.47 -5.26 3.98
N GLY A 139 5.98 -4.06 3.69
CA GLY A 139 5.14 -3.83 2.51
C GLY A 139 5.89 -4.22 1.24
N ARG A 140 5.17 -4.78 0.26
CA ARG A 140 5.72 -5.25 -1.01
C ARG A 140 5.53 -4.24 -2.15
N HIS A 141 4.55 -3.35 -1.99
CA HIS A 141 4.17 -2.38 -3.00
C HIS A 141 3.31 -1.27 -2.38
N ILE A 142 3.05 -0.22 -3.15
CA ILE A 142 2.33 0.99 -2.75
C ILE A 142 0.96 0.76 -2.08
N ARG A 143 0.23 -0.30 -2.48
CA ARG A 143 -1.08 -0.65 -1.88
C ARG A 143 -0.98 -1.21 -0.46
N GLU A 144 0.24 -1.46 0.03
CA GLU A 144 0.54 -1.93 1.38
C GLU A 144 1.19 -0.80 2.22
N ALA A 145 0.84 0.47 1.93
CA ALA A 145 1.36 1.65 2.65
C ALA A 145 1.09 1.68 4.16
N ASN A 146 0.19 0.82 4.66
CA ASN A 146 -0.11 0.66 6.10
C ASN A 146 0.46 -0.65 6.69
N GLY A 147 1.34 -1.33 5.96
CA GLY A 147 2.12 -2.45 6.47
C GLY A 147 3.30 -1.98 7.31
N GLY A 148 4.30 -2.85 7.48
CA GLY A 148 5.59 -2.43 8.03
C GLY A 148 5.72 -2.59 9.53
N SER A 149 4.90 -3.41 10.18
CA SER A 149 4.93 -3.54 11.65
C SER A 149 4.82 -4.98 12.13
N VAL A 150 5.26 -5.20 13.36
CA VAL A 150 4.94 -6.38 14.17
C VAL A 150 4.12 -5.97 15.39
N THR A 151 3.44 -6.92 16.03
CA THR A 151 2.68 -6.65 17.26
C THR A 151 3.47 -7.08 18.48
N LEU A 152 3.78 -6.14 19.37
CA LEU A 152 4.16 -6.42 20.74
C LEU A 152 2.89 -6.55 21.59
N VAL A 153 2.74 -7.64 22.33
CA VAL A 153 1.58 -7.90 23.18
C VAL A 153 2.03 -8.06 24.62
N GLU A 154 1.42 -7.31 25.52
CA GLU A 154 1.57 -7.46 26.96
C GLU A 154 0.27 -8.01 27.52
N ILE A 155 0.34 -9.07 28.32
CA ILE A 155 -0.82 -9.68 28.97
C ILE A 155 -0.53 -9.80 30.46
N ASP A 156 -1.37 -9.18 31.28
CA ASP A 156 -1.29 -9.18 32.73
C ASP A 156 -2.70 -9.16 33.37
N GLY A 157 -2.78 -8.85 34.67
CA GLY A 157 -4.05 -8.76 35.40
C GLY A 157 -5.02 -7.68 34.92
N LEU A 158 -4.60 -6.80 34.00
CA LEU A 158 -5.46 -5.79 33.35
C LEU A 158 -5.93 -6.24 31.95
N GLY A 159 -5.59 -7.46 31.54
CA GLY A 159 -5.90 -8.03 30.23
C GLY A 159 -4.82 -7.80 29.18
N ALA A 160 -5.04 -8.32 27.98
CA ALA A 160 -4.11 -8.18 26.87
C ALA A 160 -4.07 -6.73 26.35
N ARG A 161 -2.92 -6.23 25.92
CA ARG A 161 -2.74 -4.95 25.25
C ARG A 161 -1.73 -5.11 24.12
N ALA A 162 -2.06 -4.58 22.95
CA ALA A 162 -1.24 -4.68 21.75
C ALA A 162 -0.65 -3.32 21.37
N LYS A 163 0.60 -3.32 20.94
CA LYS A 163 1.30 -2.16 20.37
C LYS A 163 1.94 -2.56 19.05
N ALA A 164 1.68 -1.79 17.99
CA ALA A 164 2.40 -1.94 16.73
C ALA A 164 3.82 -1.39 16.88
N ILE A 165 4.81 -2.18 16.48
CA ILE A 165 6.23 -1.80 16.41
C ILE A 165 6.62 -1.74 14.94
N PRO A 166 6.97 -0.55 14.39
CA PRO A 166 7.46 -0.42 13.04
C PRO A 166 8.77 -1.22 12.85
N VAL A 167 8.84 -2.00 11.77
CA VAL A 167 10.01 -2.81 11.38
C VAL A 167 10.27 -2.79 9.87
N GLU A 168 9.51 -1.98 9.11
CA GLU A 168 9.75 -1.80 7.69
C GLU A 168 11.20 -1.33 7.42
N LEU A 169 11.80 -1.88 6.38
CA LEU A 169 13.10 -1.48 5.83
C LEU A 169 12.94 -0.46 4.71
N VAL A 170 11.78 -0.47 4.04
CA VAL A 170 11.39 0.48 3.01
C VAL A 170 9.92 0.82 3.24
N ALA A 171 9.61 2.11 3.36
CA ALA A 171 8.24 2.57 3.51
C ALA A 171 7.60 2.82 2.14
N PHE A 172 6.33 2.46 2.01
CA PHE A 172 5.50 2.86 0.88
C PHE A 172 4.50 3.91 1.34
N ARG A 173 4.43 5.04 0.65
CA ARG A 173 3.52 6.14 1.00
C ARG A 173 2.84 6.69 -0.25
N GLU A 174 1.61 7.14 -0.10
CA GLU A 174 0.90 7.89 -1.14
C GLU A 174 0.55 9.26 -0.58
N VAL A 175 0.84 10.31 -1.35
CA VAL A 175 0.50 11.69 -0.99
C VAL A 175 -0.25 12.35 -2.13
N GLU A 176 -1.27 13.11 -1.78
CA GLU A 176 -1.93 14.02 -2.69
C GLU A 176 -1.43 15.44 -2.38
N LEU A 177 -0.91 16.11 -3.40
CA LEU A 177 -0.38 17.46 -3.35
C LEU A 177 -1.35 18.40 -4.06
N PRO A 178 -2.10 19.23 -3.32
CA PRO A 178 -2.94 20.25 -3.93
C PRO A 178 -2.08 21.26 -4.70
N MET A 179 -2.58 21.71 -5.84
CA MET A 179 -1.98 22.67 -6.75
C MET A 179 -3.00 23.80 -6.96
N PRO A 180 -2.89 24.90 -6.20
CA PRO A 180 -3.74 26.08 -6.38
C PRO A 180 -3.54 26.71 -7.78
N ALA A 181 -4.55 27.41 -8.28
CA ALA A 181 -4.46 28.08 -9.58
C ALA A 181 -3.59 29.34 -9.55
N ASP A 182 -3.49 29.96 -8.37
CA ASP A 182 -3.00 31.31 -8.12
C ASP A 182 -1.69 31.33 -7.32
N GLU A 183 -0.94 30.23 -7.35
CA GLU A 183 0.36 30.12 -6.70
C GLU A 183 1.49 30.51 -7.65
N ALA A 184 2.40 31.37 -7.19
CA ALA A 184 3.61 31.71 -7.94
C ALA A 184 4.55 30.49 -8.04
N GLN A 185 5.29 30.38 -9.15
CA GLN A 185 6.09 29.19 -9.46
C GLN A 185 7.13 28.85 -8.38
N ASP A 186 7.84 29.85 -7.84
CA ASP A 186 8.84 29.63 -6.80
C ASP A 186 8.20 29.16 -5.49
N THR A 187 7.10 29.79 -5.08
CA THR A 187 6.31 29.38 -3.90
C THR A 187 5.77 27.96 -4.06
N GLN A 188 5.30 27.60 -5.26
CA GLN A 188 4.83 26.25 -5.58
C GLN A 188 5.96 25.23 -5.45
N ALA A 189 7.14 25.52 -5.99
CA ALA A 189 8.30 24.62 -5.93
C ALA A 189 8.74 24.37 -4.48
N ASP A 190 8.80 25.42 -3.66
CA ASP A 190 9.18 25.32 -2.26
C ASP A 190 8.16 24.52 -1.44
N ARG A 191 6.86 24.83 -1.58
CA ARG A 191 5.79 24.08 -0.90
C ARG A 191 5.78 22.60 -1.30
N VAL A 192 5.96 22.30 -2.58
CA VAL A 192 6.02 20.92 -3.08
C VAL A 192 7.23 20.20 -2.50
N ARG A 193 8.41 20.84 -2.47
CA ARG A 193 9.62 20.27 -1.88
C ARG A 193 9.44 19.96 -0.39
N GLU A 194 8.87 20.90 0.37
CA GLU A 194 8.54 20.69 1.77
C GLU A 194 7.57 19.52 1.97
N ALA A 195 6.54 19.42 1.13
CA ALA A 195 5.57 18.33 1.21
C ALA A 195 6.19 16.96 0.87
N LEU A 196 7.08 16.90 -0.12
CA LEU A 196 7.83 15.68 -0.45
C LEU A 196 8.74 15.25 0.72
N ALA A 197 9.44 16.20 1.33
CA ALA A 197 10.31 15.92 2.48
C ALA A 197 9.49 15.45 3.70
N ALA A 198 8.34 16.07 3.96
CA ALA A 198 7.43 15.69 5.04
C ALA A 198 6.78 14.31 4.82
N ALA A 199 6.62 13.87 3.57
CA ALA A 199 6.06 12.56 3.24
C ALA A 199 7.04 11.40 3.47
N ARG A 200 8.33 11.68 3.74
CA ARG A 200 9.35 10.67 4.03
C ARG A 200 9.07 9.99 5.37
N ALA A 201 9.15 8.66 5.38
CA ALA A 201 9.05 7.87 6.60
C ALA A 201 10.38 7.88 7.36
N GLY A 202 10.61 8.93 8.15
CA GLY A 202 11.67 8.98 9.16
C GLY A 202 13.01 8.40 8.70
N ASP A 203 13.41 7.28 9.30
CA ASP A 203 14.74 6.69 9.17
C ASP A 203 14.88 5.66 8.04
N VAL A 204 13.83 5.42 7.24
CA VAL A 204 13.86 4.41 6.17
C VAL A 204 13.66 5.02 4.79
N PRO A 205 14.29 4.45 3.74
CA PRO A 205 13.97 4.81 2.38
C PRO A 205 12.46 4.74 2.13
N THR A 206 11.93 5.73 1.42
CA THR A 206 10.51 5.90 1.16
C THR A 206 10.26 5.86 -0.34
N VAL A 207 9.43 4.92 -0.77
CA VAL A 207 8.85 4.91 -2.10
C VAL A 207 7.52 5.67 -2.06
N LEU A 208 7.47 6.82 -2.73
CA LEU A 208 6.38 7.77 -2.67
C LEU A 208 5.62 7.82 -4.00
N ARG A 209 4.33 7.51 -3.96
CA ARG A 209 3.38 7.82 -5.04
C ARG A 209 2.79 9.19 -4.81
N VAL A 210 2.79 10.01 -5.85
CA VAL A 210 2.34 11.41 -5.74
C VAL A 210 1.17 11.64 -6.69
N ALA A 211 0.11 12.25 -6.18
CA ALA A 211 -0.98 12.78 -6.99
C ALA A 211 -0.95 14.32 -6.92
N LEU A 212 -0.67 15.00 -8.03
CA LEU A 212 -0.91 16.44 -8.13
C LEU A 212 -2.39 16.67 -8.37
N SER A 213 -3.05 17.47 -7.54
CA SER A 213 -4.50 17.68 -7.67
C SER A 213 -4.91 19.15 -7.67
N GLY A 214 -6.06 19.44 -8.27
CA GLY A 214 -6.62 20.78 -8.29
C GLY A 214 -6.24 21.59 -9.54
N PRO A 215 -6.70 22.84 -9.62
CA PRO A 215 -6.66 23.63 -10.86
C PRO A 215 -5.24 23.88 -11.39
N GLY A 216 -4.27 24.16 -10.51
CA GLY A 216 -2.88 24.37 -10.90
C GLY A 216 -2.20 23.12 -11.46
N ALA A 217 -2.73 21.93 -11.18
CA ALA A 217 -2.20 20.69 -11.73
C ALA A 217 -2.47 20.58 -13.25
N GLN A 218 -3.44 21.34 -13.79
CA GLN A 218 -3.72 21.42 -15.23
C GLN A 218 -2.51 21.87 -16.05
N ALA A 219 -1.57 22.60 -15.44
CA ALA A 219 -0.31 23.00 -16.09
C ALA A 219 0.59 21.81 -16.44
N PHE A 220 0.37 20.65 -15.82
CA PHE A 220 1.06 19.41 -16.15
C PHE A 220 0.12 18.51 -16.94
N SER A 221 0.45 18.19 -18.19
CA SER A 221 -0.28 17.15 -18.90
C SER A 221 -0.09 15.81 -18.16
N ALA A 222 -1.18 15.06 -17.98
CA ALA A 222 -1.17 13.76 -17.32
C ALA A 222 -0.34 12.72 -18.09
N ARG A 223 -0.21 12.90 -19.41
CA ARG A 223 0.47 11.97 -20.32
C ARG A 223 1.89 12.42 -20.73
N SER A 224 2.29 13.67 -20.45
CA SER A 224 3.58 14.22 -20.91
C SER A 224 4.79 13.80 -20.08
N GLY A 225 4.58 13.30 -18.86
CA GLY A 225 5.67 13.02 -17.91
C GLY A 225 6.28 14.28 -17.27
N GLU A 226 5.82 15.48 -17.61
CA GLU A 226 6.36 16.75 -17.08
C GLU A 226 6.18 16.85 -15.57
N ALA A 227 5.06 16.37 -15.03
CA ALA A 227 4.85 16.30 -13.58
C ALA A 227 5.91 15.42 -12.90
N ALA A 228 6.29 14.30 -13.53
CA ALA A 228 7.32 13.41 -13.00
C ALA A 228 8.71 14.05 -13.08
N GLY A 229 9.02 14.77 -14.16
CA GLY A 229 10.26 15.55 -14.27
C GLY A 229 10.35 16.65 -13.22
N PHE A 230 9.29 17.45 -13.07
CA PHE A 230 9.19 18.50 -12.05
C PHE A 230 9.42 17.95 -10.63
N LEU A 231 8.69 16.90 -10.26
CA LEU A 231 8.86 16.28 -8.94
C LEU A 231 10.23 15.60 -8.79
N GLY A 232 10.78 15.04 -9.86
CA GLY A 232 12.10 14.41 -9.87
C GLY A 232 13.21 15.39 -9.49
N VAL A 233 13.20 16.59 -10.08
CA VAL A 233 14.14 17.67 -9.73
C VAL A 233 13.98 18.09 -8.26
N LEU A 234 12.75 18.21 -7.77
CA LEU A 234 12.51 18.61 -6.38
C LEU A 234 12.86 17.51 -5.36
N ALA A 235 12.78 16.25 -5.77
CA ALA A 235 13.08 15.09 -4.93
C ALA A 235 14.56 14.72 -4.90
N GLU A 236 15.37 15.21 -5.85
CA GLU A 236 16.80 14.85 -5.98
C GLU A 236 17.60 15.16 -4.70
N ASP A 237 17.27 16.27 -4.03
CA ASP A 237 17.94 16.70 -2.80
C ASP A 237 17.36 16.04 -1.52
N ILE A 238 16.38 15.15 -1.65
CA ILE A 238 15.70 14.51 -0.51
C ILE A 238 16.24 13.08 -0.32
N GLU A 239 17.19 12.93 0.61
CA GLU A 239 17.84 11.65 0.87
C GLU A 239 16.87 10.53 1.25
N GLY A 240 16.96 9.42 0.52
CA GLY A 240 16.15 8.22 0.73
C GLY A 240 14.73 8.32 0.19
N LEU A 241 14.36 9.38 -0.54
CA LEU A 241 13.08 9.47 -1.23
C LEU A 241 13.19 8.93 -2.66
N HIS A 242 12.28 8.03 -3.01
CA HIS A 242 12.17 7.46 -4.36
C HIS A 242 10.75 7.67 -4.87
N LEU A 243 10.59 8.29 -6.03
CA LEU A 243 9.27 8.46 -6.64
C LEU A 243 8.84 7.15 -7.32
N ASP A 244 7.61 6.72 -7.05
CA ASP A 244 6.90 5.67 -7.79
C ASP A 244 6.15 6.32 -8.98
N ARG A 245 4.81 6.25 -9.00
CA ARG A 245 3.99 6.85 -10.03
C ARG A 245 3.61 8.27 -9.64
N VAL A 246 3.71 9.17 -10.60
CA VAL A 246 3.14 10.51 -10.52
C VAL A 246 1.83 10.53 -11.29
N MET A 247 0.77 11.01 -10.65
CA MET A 247 -0.56 11.13 -11.22
C MET A 247 -0.95 12.59 -11.24
N VAL A 248 -1.64 13.01 -12.31
CA VAL A 248 -2.24 14.35 -12.39
C VAL A 248 -3.75 14.21 -12.34
N ARG A 249 -4.37 14.87 -11.36
CA ARG A 249 -5.81 15.00 -11.18
C ARG A 249 -6.17 16.47 -11.35
N ALA A 250 -6.15 16.92 -12.60
CA ALA A 250 -6.42 18.31 -12.92
C ALA A 250 -7.83 18.72 -12.49
N GLY A 251 -7.92 19.83 -11.78
CA GLY A 251 -9.18 20.51 -11.50
C GLY A 251 -9.55 21.50 -12.59
N GLN A 252 -10.77 22.00 -12.54
CA GLN A 252 -11.21 23.03 -13.47
C GLN A 252 -10.48 24.35 -13.18
N LEU A 253 -9.77 24.89 -14.18
CA LEU A 253 -9.12 26.19 -14.05
C LEU A 253 -10.17 27.31 -13.88
N PRO A 254 -9.87 28.35 -13.07
CA PRO A 254 -10.61 29.60 -13.16
C PRO A 254 -10.46 30.22 -14.55
N ASN A 255 -11.43 31.03 -14.97
CA ASN A 255 -11.41 31.67 -16.30
C ASN A 255 -10.07 32.38 -16.54
N ALA A 256 -9.45 32.08 -17.68
CA ALA A 256 -8.22 32.74 -18.10
C ALA A 256 -8.48 34.24 -18.31
N PRO A 257 -7.47 35.11 -18.09
CA PRO A 257 -7.52 36.51 -18.52
C PRO A 257 -7.91 36.62 -20.00
N ALA A 258 -8.56 37.72 -20.39
CA ALA A 258 -9.15 37.87 -21.72
C ALA A 258 -8.15 37.58 -22.86
N LEU A 259 -6.91 38.06 -22.75
CA LEU A 259 -5.87 37.86 -23.76
C LEU A 259 -5.47 36.38 -23.92
N VAL A 260 -5.24 35.68 -22.79
CA VAL A 260 -4.94 34.24 -22.79
C VAL A 260 -6.16 33.44 -23.26
N GLY A 261 -7.36 33.89 -22.91
CA GLY A 261 -8.62 33.31 -23.40
C GLY A 261 -8.76 33.40 -24.91
N ASP A 262 -8.48 34.57 -25.50
CA ASP A 262 -8.52 34.80 -26.95
C ASP A 262 -7.45 33.96 -27.68
N LEU A 263 -6.22 33.90 -27.14
CA LEU A 263 -5.17 33.05 -27.69
C LEU A 263 -5.54 31.57 -27.61
N ALA A 264 -6.08 31.11 -26.47
CA ALA A 264 -6.54 29.73 -26.32
C ALA A 264 -7.70 29.40 -27.26
N ALA A 265 -8.58 30.35 -27.56
CA ALA A 265 -9.63 30.19 -28.55
C ALA A 265 -9.04 30.06 -29.96
N ALA A 266 -8.08 30.93 -30.32
CA ALA A 266 -7.38 30.86 -31.60
C ALA A 266 -6.63 29.52 -31.79
N MET A 267 -5.94 29.03 -30.74
CA MET A 267 -5.27 27.74 -30.77
C MET A 267 -6.24 26.56 -30.97
N ARG A 268 -7.43 26.61 -30.33
CA ARG A 268 -8.47 25.59 -30.53
C ARG A 268 -9.07 25.62 -31.93
N GLU A 269 -9.22 26.79 -32.54
CA GLU A 269 -9.66 26.89 -33.93
C GLU A 269 -8.58 26.35 -34.89
N GLU A 270 -7.31 26.68 -34.66
CA GLU A 270 -6.20 26.16 -35.46
C GLU A 270 -6.08 24.63 -35.35
N ALA A 271 -6.29 24.07 -34.17
CA ALA A 271 -6.25 22.62 -33.95
C ALA A 271 -7.32 21.85 -34.77
N LYS A 272 -8.38 22.54 -35.24
CA LYS A 272 -9.40 21.96 -36.11
C LYS A 272 -8.95 21.90 -37.57
N ASN A 273 -7.92 22.65 -37.97
CA ASN A 273 -7.48 22.73 -39.34
C ASN A 273 -6.91 21.38 -39.83
N PRO A 274 -7.23 20.94 -41.06
CA PRO A 274 -6.73 19.68 -41.60
C PRO A 274 -5.20 19.58 -41.56
N GLY A 275 -4.48 20.66 -41.89
CA GLY A 275 -3.02 20.65 -41.90
C GLY A 275 -2.39 20.40 -40.51
N PHE A 276 -3.00 20.91 -39.44
CA PHE A 276 -2.55 20.63 -38.08
C PHE A 276 -2.83 19.16 -37.71
N ARG A 277 -4.02 18.66 -38.05
CA ARG A 277 -4.41 17.27 -37.78
C ARG A 277 -3.54 16.27 -38.51
N ASP A 278 -3.28 16.48 -39.80
CA ASP A 278 -2.42 15.62 -40.61
C ASP A 278 -1.00 15.55 -40.02
N GLU A 279 -0.49 16.69 -39.55
CA GLU A 279 0.81 16.77 -38.89
C GLU A 279 0.82 16.03 -37.54
N ALA A 280 -0.20 16.22 -36.71
CA ALA A 280 -0.33 15.57 -35.42
C ALA A 280 -0.49 14.04 -35.55
N GLU A 281 -1.27 13.58 -36.53
CA GLU A 281 -1.39 12.17 -36.90
C GLU A 281 -0.04 11.59 -37.32
N ARG A 282 0.71 12.30 -38.17
CA ARG A 282 2.06 11.88 -38.57
C ARG A 282 2.99 11.73 -37.38
N MET A 283 3.04 12.73 -36.49
CA MET A 283 3.86 12.66 -35.27
C MET A 283 3.48 11.46 -34.39
N LEU A 284 2.18 11.18 -34.26
CA LEU A 284 1.69 10.03 -33.49
C LEU A 284 2.12 8.71 -34.14
N THR A 285 2.02 8.60 -35.47
CA THR A 285 2.48 7.42 -36.22
C THR A 285 3.98 7.19 -36.05
N ASP A 286 4.79 8.24 -36.23
CA ASP A 286 6.25 8.16 -36.09
C ASP A 286 6.64 7.67 -34.69
N LEU A 287 5.97 8.14 -33.64
CA LEU A 287 6.17 7.69 -32.26
C LEU A 287 5.74 6.22 -32.05
N ARG A 288 4.62 5.80 -32.63
CA ARG A 288 4.16 4.40 -32.54
C ARG A 288 5.13 3.43 -33.21
N ASP A 289 5.76 3.85 -34.30
CA ASP A 289 6.68 2.99 -35.05
C ASP A 289 7.95 2.66 -34.27
N VAL A 290 8.41 3.59 -33.42
CA VAL A 290 9.59 3.39 -32.55
C VAL A 290 9.27 2.69 -31.23
N LEU A 291 7.99 2.57 -30.85
CA LEU A 291 7.59 1.88 -29.61
C LEU A 291 7.59 0.34 -29.77
N PRO A 292 7.99 -0.40 -28.72
CA PRO A 292 7.78 -1.85 -28.62
C PRO A 292 6.31 -2.23 -28.87
N GLY A 293 6.08 -3.40 -29.48
CA GLY A 293 4.74 -3.83 -29.90
C GLY A 293 3.70 -3.81 -28.79
N GLU A 294 4.11 -4.10 -27.55
CA GLU A 294 3.28 -4.12 -26.35
C GLU A 294 2.87 -2.72 -25.86
N LEU A 295 3.54 -1.66 -26.31
CA LEU A 295 3.30 -0.27 -25.91
C LEU A 295 2.61 0.55 -27.02
N ARG A 296 2.42 -0.01 -28.22
CA ARG A 296 1.76 0.68 -29.33
C ARG A 296 0.29 1.00 -29.06
N GLU A 297 -0.38 0.20 -28.21
CA GLU A 297 -1.76 0.45 -27.81
C GLU A 297 -1.90 1.67 -26.87
N VAL A 298 -0.80 2.15 -26.26
CA VAL A 298 -0.79 3.32 -25.37
C VAL A 298 -1.01 4.64 -26.13
N LEU A 299 -0.75 4.65 -27.44
CA LEU A 299 -0.88 5.83 -28.30
C LEU A 299 -1.90 5.57 -29.42
N ASP A 300 -3.12 5.11 -29.09
CA ASP A 300 -4.17 4.84 -30.07
C ASP A 300 -4.53 6.11 -30.87
N PRO A 301 -4.56 6.09 -32.22
CA PRO A 301 -5.05 7.19 -33.04
C PRO A 301 -6.45 7.70 -32.63
N ALA A 302 -7.29 6.84 -32.05
CA ALA A 302 -8.59 7.23 -31.51
C ALA A 302 -8.49 8.22 -30.33
N GLU A 303 -7.33 8.34 -29.69
CA GLU A 303 -7.09 9.28 -28.59
C GLU A 303 -6.54 10.64 -29.05
N LEU A 304 -6.29 10.84 -30.34
CA LEU A 304 -5.62 12.05 -30.84
C LEU A 304 -6.35 13.35 -30.44
N ASP A 305 -7.68 13.39 -30.59
CA ASP A 305 -8.47 14.56 -30.18
C ASP A 305 -8.34 14.83 -28.67
N ALA A 306 -8.29 13.79 -27.85
CA ALA A 306 -8.10 13.92 -26.41
C ALA A 306 -6.70 14.44 -26.05
N LEU A 307 -5.66 13.97 -26.77
CA LEU A 307 -4.28 14.44 -26.61
C LEU A 307 -4.14 15.92 -26.98
N ILE A 308 -4.78 16.35 -28.07
CA ILE A 308 -4.79 17.75 -28.51
C ILE A 308 -5.44 18.63 -27.44
N GLU A 309 -6.64 18.27 -26.97
CA GLU A 309 -7.35 19.04 -25.94
C GLU A 309 -6.57 19.09 -24.62
N GLU A 310 -5.94 17.99 -24.21
CA GLU A 310 -5.09 17.95 -23.01
C GLU A 310 -3.89 18.89 -23.14
N GLY A 311 -3.20 18.87 -24.29
CA GLY A 311 -2.07 19.76 -24.57
C GLY A 311 -2.47 21.24 -24.60
N LEU A 312 -3.58 21.57 -25.26
CA LEU A 312 -4.12 22.93 -25.31
C LEU A 312 -4.48 23.45 -23.91
N ALA A 313 -5.12 22.61 -23.09
CA ALA A 313 -5.46 22.95 -21.72
C ALA A 313 -4.19 23.21 -20.87
N ALA A 314 -3.15 22.38 -21.02
CA ALA A 314 -1.88 22.57 -20.32
C ALA A 314 -1.14 23.85 -20.73
N VAL A 315 -1.08 24.16 -22.03
CA VAL A 315 -0.45 25.40 -22.53
C VAL A 315 -1.22 26.63 -22.02
N THR A 316 -2.55 26.60 -22.09
CA THR A 316 -3.41 27.70 -21.58
C THR A 316 -3.17 27.94 -20.09
N ALA A 317 -3.02 26.86 -19.30
CA ALA A 317 -2.72 26.94 -17.88
C ALA A 317 -1.38 27.64 -17.62
N ARG A 318 -0.31 27.25 -18.34
CA ARG A 318 1.03 27.85 -18.21
C ARG A 318 1.05 29.32 -18.58
N LEU A 319 0.37 29.69 -19.67
CA LEU A 319 0.25 31.09 -20.08
C LEU A 319 -0.48 31.93 -19.04
N THR A 320 -1.54 31.36 -18.44
CA THR A 320 -2.29 32.03 -17.36
C THR A 320 -1.43 32.23 -16.11
N GLN A 321 -0.53 31.28 -15.79
CA GLN A 321 0.41 31.42 -14.68
C GLN A 321 1.49 32.46 -14.99
N ALA A 322 2.05 32.45 -16.21
CA ALA A 322 3.11 33.36 -16.62
C ALA A 322 2.69 34.84 -16.62
N GLU A 323 1.45 35.18 -17.02
CA GLU A 323 0.96 36.57 -16.95
C GLU A 323 0.82 37.12 -15.52
N ARG A 324 0.83 36.24 -14.52
CA ARG A 324 0.63 36.59 -13.10
C ARG A 324 1.94 36.69 -12.32
N THR A 325 3.07 36.32 -12.93
CA THR A 325 4.41 36.34 -12.33
C THR A 325 5.16 37.60 -12.75
#